data_AF-K2BH19-F1
#
_entry.id   AF-K2BH19-F1
#
_cell.length_a   1.000
_cell.length_b   1.000
_cell.length_c   1.000
_cell.angle_alpha   90.00
_cell.angle_beta   90.00
_cell.angle_gamma   90.00
#
_symmetry.space_group_name_H-M   'P 1'
#
loop_
_entity.id
_entity.type
_entity.pdbx_description
1 polymer ?
#
loop_
_entity_poly.entity_id
_entity_poly.type
_entity_poly.pdbx_seq_one_letter_code
_entity_poly.pdbx_strand_id
1 'polypeptide(L)'
;MIKVVVAKNNISTERSANIFSYLALLTGFFLLLEISFFIQCNRTYLSDYTFMTDHLDLPIAMLPGIIYFVFAELLIHFIYCAFIWMTASYTTSFFQITHWQKIFFAIGLWLLGILSVFAANQYFFPNSKFSELSMMLFNRQIALIIWLSGLVVFSCCITFVILYSQWIRRLLLACCIFAGGWYGYYN
;
A
#
# COMPACT_ATOMS: atom_id res chain seq x y z
N MET A 1 37.71 12.29 13.89
CA MET A 1 36.50 11.66 14.48
C MET A 1 35.19 12.11 13.81
N ILE A 2 35.09 13.33 13.25
CA ILE A 2 33.85 13.86 12.61
C ILE A 2 33.49 13.16 11.29
N LYS A 3 34.47 12.71 10.48
CA LYS A 3 34.20 12.02 9.20
C LYS A 3 33.49 10.66 9.32
N VAL A 4 33.66 9.96 10.45
CA VAL A 4 33.03 8.63 10.66
C VAL A 4 31.54 8.75 10.96
N VAL A 5 31.11 9.86 11.57
CA VAL A 5 29.69 10.12 11.89
C VAL A 5 28.91 10.52 10.64
N VAL A 6 29.51 11.29 9.73
CA VAL A 6 28.87 11.70 8.47
C VAL A 6 28.64 10.50 7.54
N ALA A 7 29.60 9.58 7.45
CA ALA A 7 29.44 8.36 6.64
C ALA A 7 28.32 7.44 7.16
N LYS A 8 28.11 7.36 8.48
CA LYS A 8 27.05 6.54 9.08
C LYS A 8 25.65 7.09 8.83
N ASN A 9 25.52 8.42 8.70
CA ASN A 9 24.24 9.08 8.41
C ASN A 9 23.78 8.93 6.95
N ASN A 10 24.70 8.88 5.98
CA ASN A 10 24.31 8.69 4.57
C ASN A 10 23.82 7.25 4.28
N ILE A 11 24.36 6.26 5.00
CA ILE A 11 24.00 4.84 4.82
C ILE A 11 22.57 4.54 5.30
N SER A 12 22.06 5.27 6.31
CA SER A 12 20.70 5.04 6.83
C SER A 12 19.62 5.62 5.91
N THR A 13 19.90 6.72 5.22
CA THR A 13 18.96 7.36 4.29
C THR A 13 18.79 6.52 3.01
N GLU A 14 19.89 6.04 2.40
CA GLU A 14 19.84 5.15 1.23
C GLU A 14 19.08 3.84 1.50
N ARG A 15 19.28 3.24 2.69
CA ARG A 15 18.64 1.97 3.03
C ARG A 15 17.12 2.06 3.20
N SER A 16 16.60 3.22 3.58
CA SER A 16 15.15 3.45 3.73
C SER A 16 14.46 3.67 2.38
N ALA A 17 15.14 4.34 1.44
CA ALA A 17 14.68 4.53 0.06
C ALA A 17 14.51 3.19 -0.66
N ASN A 18 15.36 2.20 -0.36
CA ASN A 18 15.28 0.87 -0.99
C ASN A 18 13.93 0.17 -0.77
N ILE A 19 13.31 0.31 0.40
CA ILE A 19 12.05 -0.41 0.72
C ILE A 19 10.89 0.13 -0.11
N PHE A 20 10.80 1.46 -0.23
CA PHE A 20 9.76 2.07 -1.05
C PHE A 20 9.92 1.66 -2.52
N SER A 21 11.15 1.62 -3.04
CA SER A 21 11.41 1.14 -4.39
C SER A 21 10.97 -0.32 -4.61
N TYR A 22 11.21 -1.22 -3.65
CA TYR A 22 10.72 -2.61 -3.75
C TYR A 22 9.18 -2.68 -3.74
N LEU A 23 8.52 -1.92 -2.87
CA LEU A 23 7.05 -1.86 -2.81
C LEU A 23 6.46 -1.26 -4.09
N ALA A 24 7.07 -0.21 -4.64
CA ALA A 24 6.65 0.42 -5.88
C ALA A 24 6.82 -0.52 -7.07
N LEU A 25 7.91 -1.27 -7.14
CA LEU A 25 8.14 -2.28 -8.18
C LEU A 25 7.11 -3.41 -8.10
N LEU A 26 6.84 -3.93 -6.90
CA LEU A 26 5.84 -4.97 -6.69
C LEU A 26 4.43 -4.50 -7.05
N THR A 27 4.13 -3.25 -6.69
CA THR A 27 2.86 -2.59 -7.05
C THR A 27 2.75 -2.32 -8.54
N GLY A 28 3.85 -2.00 -9.22
CA GLY A 28 3.89 -1.88 -10.68
C GLY A 28 3.55 -3.20 -11.38
N PHE A 29 4.09 -4.33 -10.91
CA PHE A 29 3.71 -5.65 -11.43
C PHE A 29 2.23 -5.97 -11.20
N PHE A 30 1.73 -5.64 -10.02
CA PHE A 30 0.32 -5.84 -9.69
C PHE A 30 -0.60 -4.98 -10.57
N LEU A 31 -0.26 -3.71 -10.79
CA LEU A 31 -1.00 -2.81 -11.66
C LEU A 31 -0.99 -3.28 -13.14
N LEU A 32 0.13 -3.82 -13.62
CA LEU A 32 0.19 -4.43 -14.95
C LEU A 32 -0.75 -5.64 -15.07
N LEU A 33 -0.84 -6.45 -14.00
CA LEU A 33 -1.77 -7.56 -13.91
C LEU A 33 -3.22 -7.07 -13.89
N GLU A 34 -3.54 -6.00 -13.16
CA GLU A 34 -4.88 -5.42 -13.15
C GLU A 34 -5.28 -4.84 -14.50
N ILE A 35 -4.38 -4.10 -15.17
CA ILE A 35 -4.61 -3.60 -16.53
C ILE A 35 -4.86 -4.76 -17.50
N SER A 36 -4.10 -5.85 -17.37
CA SER A 36 -4.29 -7.05 -18.20
C SER A 36 -5.68 -7.65 -18.00
N PHE A 37 -6.14 -7.77 -16.75
CA PHE A 37 -7.52 -8.20 -16.45
C PHE A 37 -8.56 -7.22 -16.97
N PHE A 38 -8.34 -5.92 -16.82
CA PHE A 38 -9.24 -4.88 -17.31
C PHE A 38 -9.41 -4.95 -18.83
N ILE A 39 -8.32 -5.12 -19.58
CA ILE A 39 -8.37 -5.29 -21.05
C ILE A 39 -9.12 -6.58 -21.41
N GLN A 40 -8.86 -7.68 -20.72
CA GLN A 40 -9.54 -8.96 -20.97
C GLN A 40 -11.05 -8.87 -20.69
N CYS A 41 -11.45 -8.18 -19.62
CA CYS A 41 -12.86 -7.95 -19.28
C CYS A 41 -13.56 -7.11 -20.35
N ASN A 42 -12.93 -6.01 -20.79
CA ASN A 42 -13.50 -5.13 -21.82
C ASN A 42 -13.56 -5.80 -23.19
N ARG A 43 -12.60 -6.68 -23.55
CA ARG A 43 -12.65 -7.39 -24.83
C ARG A 43 -13.84 -8.33 -24.91
N THR A 44 -14.16 -9.04 -23.84
CA THR A 44 -15.37 -9.88 -23.75
C THR A 44 -16.63 -9.03 -23.84
N TYR A 45 -16.63 -7.86 -23.19
CA TYR A 45 -17.73 -6.91 -23.31
C TYR A 45 -17.91 -6.42 -24.75
N LEU A 46 -16.82 -5.97 -25.39
CA LEU A 46 -16.83 -5.47 -26.77
C LEU A 46 -17.15 -6.56 -27.79
N SER A 47 -16.81 -7.83 -27.55
CA SER A 47 -17.21 -8.93 -28.44
C SER A 47 -18.73 -9.14 -28.47
N ASP A 48 -19.43 -8.85 -27.37
CA ASP A 48 -20.89 -8.90 -27.33
C ASP A 48 -21.51 -7.73 -28.12
N TYR A 49 -20.81 -6.59 -28.24
CA TYR A 49 -21.22 -5.44 -29.07
C TYR A 49 -20.87 -5.57 -30.56
N THR A 50 -19.80 -6.31 -30.91
CA THR A 50 -19.48 -6.58 -32.33
C THR A 50 -20.59 -7.33 -33.07
N PHE A 51 -21.44 -8.07 -32.37
CA PHE A 51 -22.61 -8.72 -32.98
C PHE A 51 -23.74 -7.74 -33.36
N MET A 52 -23.69 -6.50 -32.88
CA MET A 52 -24.73 -5.49 -33.08
C MET A 52 -24.30 -4.31 -33.97
N THR A 53 -23.00 -4.15 -34.28
CA THR A 53 -22.52 -2.97 -35.01
C THR A 53 -21.25 -3.27 -35.82
N ASP A 54 -21.34 -3.25 -37.15
CA ASP A 54 -20.22 -3.50 -38.10
C ASP A 54 -19.10 -2.43 -38.06
N HIS A 55 -19.18 -1.41 -37.20
CA HIS A 55 -18.16 -0.36 -37.08
C HIS A 55 -17.86 -0.07 -35.61
N LEU A 56 -16.76 -0.62 -35.12
CA LEU A 56 -16.28 -0.46 -33.75
C LEU A 56 -15.49 0.85 -33.59
N ASP A 57 -16.13 1.98 -33.83
CA ASP A 57 -15.56 3.27 -33.45
C ASP A 57 -15.76 3.45 -31.95
N LEU A 58 -14.68 3.34 -31.17
CA LEU A 58 -14.69 3.69 -29.75
C LEU A 58 -15.13 5.16 -29.63
N PRO A 59 -16.28 5.45 -28.99
CA PRO A 59 -16.74 6.83 -28.90
C PRO A 59 -15.73 7.62 -28.08
N ILE A 60 -15.17 8.68 -28.69
CA ILE A 60 -14.17 9.59 -28.07
C ILE A 60 -14.68 10.12 -26.72
N ALA A 61 -16.00 10.19 -26.53
CA ALA A 61 -16.66 10.53 -25.28
C ALA A 61 -16.31 9.62 -24.08
N MET A 62 -15.84 8.38 -24.29
CA MET A 62 -15.42 7.47 -23.22
C MET A 62 -13.97 7.68 -22.75
N LEU A 63 -13.13 8.32 -23.57
CA LEU A 63 -11.71 8.58 -23.27
C LEU A 63 -11.47 9.30 -21.92
N PRO A 64 -12.19 10.40 -21.57
CA PRO A 64 -11.96 11.09 -20.31
C PRO A 64 -12.27 10.21 -19.08
N GLY A 65 -13.25 9.31 -19.18
CA GLY A 65 -13.58 8.37 -18.12
C GLY A 65 -12.44 7.39 -17.83
N ILE A 66 -11.79 6.88 -18.89
CA ILE A 66 -10.65 5.97 -18.77
C ILE A 66 -9.45 6.66 -18.11
N ILE A 67 -9.15 7.91 -18.50
CA ILE A 67 -8.03 8.67 -17.92
C ILE A 67 -8.26 8.90 -16.42
N TYR A 68 -9.47 9.31 -16.03
CA TYR A 68 -9.82 9.49 -14.62
C TYR A 68 -9.69 8.18 -13.83
N PHE A 69 -10.16 7.07 -14.40
CA PHE A 69 -10.04 5.75 -13.79
C PHE A 69 -8.57 5.35 -13.54
N VAL A 70 -7.70 5.48 -14.55
CA VAL A 70 -6.26 5.17 -14.42
C VAL A 70 -5.61 6.07 -13.37
N PHE A 71 -5.96 7.36 -13.32
CA PHE A 71 -5.42 8.26 -12.31
C PHE A 71 -5.87 7.89 -10.89
N ALA A 72 -7.15 7.56 -10.71
CA ALA A 72 -7.67 7.10 -9.43
C ALA A 72 -6.98 5.81 -8.97
N GLU A 73 -6.75 4.88 -9.88
CA GLU A 73 -6.06 3.61 -9.61
C GLU A 73 -4.62 3.84 -9.15
N LEU A 74 -3.87 4.69 -9.86
CA LEU A 74 -2.51 5.08 -9.48
C LEU A 74 -2.47 5.76 -8.10
N LEU A 75 -3.45 6.61 -7.80
CA LEU A 75 -3.55 7.29 -6.51
C LEU A 75 -3.79 6.31 -5.37
N ILE A 76 -4.71 5.36 -5.54
CA ILE A 76 -5.01 4.32 -4.54
C ILE A 76 -3.75 3.48 -4.25
N HIS A 77 -3.06 3.04 -5.30
CA HIS A 77 -1.82 2.28 -5.18
C HIS A 77 -0.70 3.06 -4.49
N PHE A 78 -0.56 4.34 -4.82
CA PHE A 78 0.42 5.21 -4.17
C PHE A 78 0.13 5.37 -2.67
N ILE A 79 -1.13 5.62 -2.30
CA ILE A 79 -1.57 5.72 -0.91
C ILE A 79 -1.30 4.40 -0.17
N TYR A 80 -1.59 3.27 -0.81
CA TYR A 80 -1.35 1.94 -0.26
C TYR A 80 0.14 1.67 -0.01
N CYS A 81 1.01 1.96 -0.98
CA CYS A 81 2.47 1.86 -0.81
C CYS A 81 2.98 2.76 0.32
N ALA A 82 2.55 4.02 0.35
CA ALA A 82 2.94 4.97 1.38
C ALA A 82 2.52 4.48 2.77
N PHE A 83 1.30 3.96 2.89
CA PHE A 83 0.77 3.41 4.13
C PHE A 83 1.58 2.21 4.64
N ILE A 84 1.91 1.25 3.77
CA ILE A 84 2.76 0.11 4.14
C ILE A 84 4.16 0.57 4.53
N TRP A 85 4.75 1.48 3.76
CA TRP A 85 6.07 2.01 4.04
C TRP A 85 6.14 2.72 5.40
N MET A 86 5.14 3.55 5.72
CA MET A 86 5.02 4.20 7.03
C MET A 86 4.90 3.16 8.14
N THR A 87 4.00 2.19 7.98
CA THR A 87 3.77 1.12 8.97
C THR A 87 5.03 0.31 9.21
N ALA A 88 5.68 -0.18 8.16
CA ALA A 88 6.92 -0.93 8.26
C ALA A 88 8.02 -0.09 8.91
N SER A 89 8.11 1.21 8.59
CA SER A 89 9.12 2.09 9.19
C SER A 89 8.90 2.31 10.68
N TYR A 90 7.68 2.61 11.13
CA TYR A 90 7.40 2.79 12.55
C TYR A 90 7.59 1.50 13.35
N THR A 91 7.06 0.37 12.87
CA THR A 91 7.18 -0.92 13.57
C THR A 91 8.62 -1.34 13.72
N THR A 92 9.42 -1.26 12.65
CA THR A 92 10.83 -1.68 12.72
C THR A 92 11.71 -0.74 13.53
N SER A 93 11.41 0.56 13.56
CA SER A 93 12.08 1.51 14.47
C SER A 93 11.81 1.19 15.93
N PHE A 94 10.61 0.73 16.27
CA PHE A 94 10.26 0.35 17.64
C PHE A 94 10.94 -0.95 18.08
N PHE A 95 10.92 -1.98 17.24
CA PHE A 95 11.47 -3.31 17.57
C PHE A 95 12.96 -3.48 17.25
N GLN A 96 13.65 -2.44 16.76
CA GLN A 96 15.07 -2.48 16.37
C GLN A 96 15.41 -3.64 15.42
N ILE A 97 14.51 -3.89 14.46
CA ILE A 97 14.59 -5.03 13.54
C ILE A 97 15.69 -4.81 12.48
N THR A 98 16.34 -5.89 12.04
CA THR A 98 17.36 -5.82 10.99
C THR A 98 16.79 -5.38 9.63
N HIS A 99 17.63 -4.82 8.77
CA HIS A 99 17.18 -4.26 7.47
C HIS A 99 16.50 -5.30 6.56
N TRP A 100 17.02 -6.53 6.51
CA TRP A 100 16.42 -7.62 5.73
C TRP A 100 15.04 -8.01 6.24
N GLN A 101 14.90 -8.14 7.57
CA GLN A 101 13.61 -8.45 8.19
C GLN A 101 12.59 -7.32 7.95
N LYS A 102 13.03 -6.05 7.90
CA LYS A 102 12.17 -4.92 7.53
C LYS A 102 11.59 -5.06 6.12
N ILE A 103 12.41 -5.48 5.16
CA ILE A 103 11.96 -5.71 3.77
C ILE A 103 10.92 -6.83 3.73
N PHE A 104 11.22 -7.99 4.32
CA PHE A 104 10.27 -9.11 4.34
C PHE A 104 8.97 -8.76 5.08
N PHE A 105 9.05 -8.00 6.15
CA PHE A 105 7.88 -7.52 6.86
C PHE A 105 7.01 -6.60 5.99
N ALA A 106 7.62 -5.65 5.28
CA ALA A 106 6.90 -4.76 4.36
C ALA A 106 6.26 -5.54 3.20
N ILE A 107 6.98 -6.48 2.60
CA ILE A 107 6.46 -7.36 1.54
C ILE A 107 5.31 -8.23 2.07
N GLY A 108 5.44 -8.76 3.29
CA GLY A 108 4.39 -9.56 3.94
C GLY A 108 3.11 -8.76 4.18
N LEU A 109 3.24 -7.53 4.70
CA LEU A 109 2.10 -6.61 4.85
C LEU A 109 1.48 -6.26 3.49
N TRP A 110 2.30 -6.01 2.48
CA TRP A 110 1.83 -5.76 1.12
C TRP A 110 1.05 -6.94 0.54
N LEU A 111 1.57 -8.16 0.69
CA LEU A 111 0.91 -9.35 0.17
C LEU A 111 -0.41 -9.61 0.92
N LEU A 112 -0.40 -9.45 2.24
CA LEU A 112 -1.60 -9.59 3.06
C LEU A 112 -2.70 -8.62 2.63
N GLY A 113 -2.37 -7.36 2.33
CA GLY A 113 -3.35 -6.39 1.87
C GLY A 113 -3.92 -6.71 0.50
N ILE A 114 -3.09 -7.10 -0.47
CA ILE A 114 -3.58 -7.54 -1.79
C ILE A 114 -4.49 -8.76 -1.66
N LEU A 115 -4.07 -9.78 -0.90
CA LEU A 115 -4.88 -10.97 -0.65
C LEU A 115 -6.19 -10.62 0.06
N SER A 116 -6.17 -9.67 0.98
CA SER A 116 -7.37 -9.20 1.69
C SER A 116 -8.34 -8.49 0.75
N VAL A 117 -7.85 -7.67 -0.18
CA VAL A 117 -8.69 -7.00 -1.20
C VAL A 117 -9.27 -8.03 -2.16
N PHE A 118 -8.46 -9.00 -2.64
CA PHE A 118 -8.93 -10.09 -3.49
C PHE A 118 -10.03 -10.91 -2.79
N ALA A 119 -9.81 -11.24 -1.52
CA ALA A 119 -10.78 -11.95 -0.72
C ALA A 119 -12.06 -11.13 -0.50
N ALA A 120 -11.94 -9.84 -0.18
CA ALA A 120 -13.08 -8.92 -0.04
C ALA A 120 -13.92 -8.90 -1.32
N ASN A 121 -13.24 -8.89 -2.47
CA ASN A 121 -13.88 -8.78 -3.76
C ASN A 121 -14.82 -9.96 -4.07
N GLN A 122 -14.56 -11.17 -3.56
CA GLN A 122 -15.51 -12.30 -3.64
C GLN A 122 -16.86 -12.02 -2.98
N TYR A 123 -16.84 -11.25 -1.89
CA TYR A 123 -18.01 -10.99 -1.06
C TYR A 123 -18.79 -9.78 -1.53
N PHE A 124 -18.08 -8.69 -1.83
CA PHE A 124 -18.71 -7.42 -2.21
C PHE A 124 -19.04 -7.35 -3.70
N PHE A 125 -18.27 -8.03 -4.56
CA PHE A 125 -18.43 -7.99 -6.01
C PHE A 125 -18.40 -9.41 -6.63
N PRO A 126 -19.36 -10.28 -6.26
CA PRO A 126 -19.33 -11.70 -6.63
C PRO A 126 -19.35 -11.93 -8.15
N ASN A 127 -19.93 -11.01 -8.92
CA ASN A 127 -20.04 -11.09 -10.38
C ASN A 127 -18.83 -10.48 -11.13
N SER A 128 -17.83 -9.99 -10.41
CA SER A 128 -16.61 -9.45 -11.03
C SER A 128 -15.69 -10.58 -11.52
N LYS A 129 -14.89 -10.32 -12.55
CA LYS A 129 -13.88 -11.29 -13.02
C LYS A 129 -12.77 -11.56 -12.00
N PHE A 130 -12.46 -10.58 -11.15
CA PHE A 130 -11.58 -10.79 -10.01
C PHE A 130 -12.19 -11.73 -8.96
N SER A 131 -13.51 -11.73 -8.78
CA SER A 131 -14.20 -12.71 -7.93
C SER A 131 -14.07 -14.13 -8.52
N GLU A 132 -14.26 -14.28 -9.83
CA GLU A 132 -14.05 -15.57 -10.51
C GLU A 132 -12.62 -16.10 -10.34
N LEU A 133 -11.60 -15.24 -10.56
CA LEU A 133 -10.19 -15.60 -10.35
C LEU A 133 -9.90 -15.97 -8.90
N SER A 134 -10.36 -15.16 -7.95
CA SER A 134 -10.12 -15.43 -6.54
C SER A 134 -10.83 -16.71 -6.09
N MET A 135 -12.00 -17.06 -6.63
CA MET A 135 -12.70 -18.31 -6.33
C MET A 135 -11.89 -19.54 -6.78
N MET A 136 -11.09 -19.40 -7.84
CA MET A 136 -10.15 -20.46 -8.26
C MET A 136 -8.98 -20.62 -7.27
N LEU A 137 -8.57 -19.53 -6.62
CA LEU A 137 -7.44 -19.55 -5.67
C LEU A 137 -7.87 -19.98 -4.27
N PHE A 138 -9.03 -19.53 -3.80
CA PHE A 138 -9.51 -19.76 -2.44
C PHE A 138 -10.99 -20.11 -2.44
N ASN A 139 -11.36 -21.13 -1.65
CA ASN A 139 -12.75 -21.33 -1.27
C ASN A 139 -13.22 -20.11 -0.45
N ARG A 140 -14.50 -19.77 -0.59
CA ARG A 140 -15.18 -18.67 0.10
C ARG A 140 -14.83 -18.61 1.59
N GLN A 141 -14.89 -19.72 2.32
CA GLN A 141 -14.54 -19.74 3.76
C GLN A 141 -13.10 -19.28 4.05
N ILE A 142 -12.14 -19.67 3.22
CA ILE A 142 -10.73 -19.27 3.36
C ILE A 142 -10.58 -17.78 3.05
N ALA A 143 -11.24 -17.30 1.99
CA ALA A 143 -11.27 -15.87 1.67
C ALA A 143 -11.84 -15.04 2.84
N LEU A 144 -12.90 -15.49 3.52
CA LEU A 144 -13.41 -14.81 4.71
C LEU A 144 -12.33 -14.63 5.78
N ILE A 145 -11.60 -15.71 6.07
CA ILE A 145 -10.55 -15.72 7.10
C ILE A 145 -9.41 -14.79 6.68
N ILE A 146 -8.97 -14.84 5.43
CA ILE A 146 -7.95 -13.94 4.87
C ILE A 146 -8.40 -12.48 5.02
N TRP A 147 -9.63 -12.15 4.61
CA TRP A 147 -10.16 -10.81 4.71
C TRP A 147 -10.25 -10.30 6.15
N LEU A 148 -10.79 -11.12 7.07
CA LEU A 148 -10.91 -10.76 8.49
C LEU A 148 -9.53 -10.61 9.15
N SER A 149 -8.60 -11.53 8.88
CA SER A 149 -7.24 -11.45 9.40
C SER A 149 -6.52 -10.20 8.89
N GLY A 150 -6.70 -9.85 7.62
CA GLY A 150 -6.24 -8.60 7.05
C GLY A 150 -6.78 -7.39 7.82
N LEU A 151 -8.09 -7.31 8.00
CA LEU A 151 -8.73 -6.22 8.76
C LEU A 151 -8.17 -6.09 10.17
N VAL A 152 -8.00 -7.21 10.88
CA VAL A 152 -7.42 -7.22 12.23
C VAL A 152 -5.98 -6.71 12.19
N VAL A 153 -5.13 -7.23 11.31
CA VAL A 153 -3.73 -6.81 11.21
C VAL A 153 -3.61 -5.32 10.85
N PHE A 154 -4.36 -4.85 9.85
CA PHE A 154 -4.33 -3.44 9.45
C PHE A 154 -4.87 -2.52 10.54
N SER A 155 -5.94 -2.89 11.25
CA SER A 155 -6.45 -2.10 12.39
C SER A 155 -5.43 -2.02 13.54
N CYS A 156 -4.74 -3.13 13.85
CA CYS A 156 -3.63 -3.16 14.81
C CYS A 156 -2.47 -2.27 14.35
N CYS A 157 -2.10 -2.30 13.07
CA CYS A 157 -1.05 -1.45 12.52
C CYS A 157 -1.42 0.05 12.61
N ILE A 158 -2.65 0.41 12.24
CA ILE A 158 -3.13 1.80 12.30
C ILE A 158 -3.11 2.32 13.74
N THR A 159 -3.68 1.55 14.68
CA THR A 159 -3.69 1.94 16.10
C THR A 159 -2.28 2.07 16.64
N PHE A 160 -1.35 1.17 16.29
CA PHE A 160 0.05 1.27 16.66
C PHE A 160 0.72 2.55 16.11
N VAL A 161 0.54 2.86 14.82
CA VAL A 161 1.10 4.06 14.18
C VAL A 161 0.56 5.33 14.85
N ILE A 162 -0.75 5.39 15.13
CA ILE A 162 -1.36 6.53 15.82
C ILE A 162 -0.76 6.69 17.21
N LEU A 163 -0.76 5.64 18.03
CA LEU A 163 -0.23 5.69 19.39
C LEU A 163 1.25 6.10 19.42
N TYR A 164 2.07 5.52 18.54
CA TYR A 164 3.49 5.84 18.43
C TYR A 164 3.72 7.30 18.01
N SER A 165 2.96 7.81 17.03
CA SER A 165 3.06 9.19 16.59
C SER A 165 2.68 10.20 17.69
N GLN A 166 1.67 9.88 18.50
CA GLN A 166 1.26 10.70 19.64
C GLN A 166 2.33 10.69 20.74
N TRP A 167 2.97 9.54 20.96
CA TRP A 167 4.05 9.39 21.95
C TRP A 167 5.26 10.26 21.59
N ILE A 168 5.67 10.26 20.32
CA ILE A 168 6.75 11.12 19.82
C ILE A 168 6.41 12.60 19.99
N ARG A 169 5.17 13.02 19.65
CA ARG A 169 4.74 14.41 19.82
C ARG A 169 4.82 14.86 21.28
N ARG A 170 4.40 14.02 22.22
CA ARG A 170 4.47 14.33 23.66
C ARG A 170 5.92 14.48 24.14
N LEU A 171 6.82 13.62 23.69
CA LEU A 171 8.24 13.73 24.02
C LEU A 171 8.87 15.02 23.49
N LEU A 172 8.59 15.38 22.23
CA LEU A 172 9.11 16.61 21.64
C LEU A 172 8.64 17.86 22.41
N LEU A 173 7.36 17.90 22.78
CA LEU A 173 6.82 19.00 23.59
C LEU A 173 7.50 19.08 24.97
N ALA A 174 7.70 17.94 25.64
CA ALA A 174 8.41 17.92 26.92
C ALA A 174 9.86 18.45 26.77
N CYS A 175 10.59 18.00 25.75
CA CYS A 175 11.94 18.51 25.47
C CYS A 175 11.98 20.02 25.21
N CYS A 176 11.01 20.57 24.46
CA CYS A 176 10.90 22.01 24.22
C CYS A 176 10.68 22.79 25.53
N ILE A 177 9.82 22.28 26.42
CA ILE A 177 9.57 22.91 27.73
C ILE A 177 10.84 22.89 28.59
N PHE A 178 11.54 21.75 28.64
CA PHE A 178 12.81 21.65 29.39
C PHE A 178 13.89 22.57 28.82
N ALA A 179 14.05 22.64 27.50
CA ALA A 179 15.02 23.52 26.85
C ALA A 179 14.71 25.01 27.09
N GLY A 180 13.43 25.39 27.00
CA GLY A 180 12.98 26.75 27.31
C GLY A 180 13.19 27.12 28.78
N GLY A 181 12.88 26.21 29.71
CA GLY A 181 13.12 26.39 31.13
C GLY A 181 14.61 26.52 31.47
N TRP A 182 15.48 25.72 30.82
CA TRP A 182 16.92 25.82 30.97
C TRP A 182 17.45 27.16 30.46
N TYR A 183 17.06 27.59 29.25
CA TYR A 183 17.48 28.88 28.69
C TYR A 183 17.05 30.06 29.57
N GLY A 184 15.82 30.02 30.10
CA GLY A 184 15.30 31.03 31.03
C GLY A 184 15.97 31.05 32.41
N TYR A 185 16.66 29.98 32.82
CA TYR A 185 17.39 29.94 34.09
C TYR A 185 18.79 30.58 33.98
N TYR A 186 19.40 30.57 32.78
CA TYR A 186 20.76 31.04 32.55
C TYR A 186 20.86 32.51 32.09
N ASN A 187 19.75 33.13 31.69
CA ASN A 187 19.65 34.55 31.36
C ASN A 187 19.00 35.33 32.50
#